data_AF-G2G2C6-F1
#
_entry.id   AF-G2G2C6-F1
#
_cell.length_a   1.000
_cell.length_b   1.000
_cell.length_c   1.000
_cell.angle_alpha   90.00
_cell.angle_beta   90.00
_cell.angle_gamma   90.00
#
_symmetry.space_group_name_H-M   'P 1'
#
loop_
_entity.id
_entity.type
_entity.pdbx_description
1 polymer ?
#
loop_
_entity_poly.entity_id
_entity_poly.type
_entity_poly.pdbx_seq_one_letter_code
_entity_poly.pdbx_strand_id
1 'polypeptide(L)'
;MTLGHAKRTANRDKRREREELNPDNEVLKDKKLIKDEVKRRLVSGVQSTTLEYDSLFNYEKASLNKNADLLSLLFERMFFYRLNERLSGLACDHTFRLSEQILTQMQFNRGKINEILEVFKKNGGHCDCEVIYNVESQLIGK
;
A
#
# COMPACT_ATOMS: atom_id res chain seq x y z
N MET A 1 -54.64 -28.20 -42.79
CA MET A 1 -53.90 -27.06 -43.36
C MET A 1 -52.87 -26.58 -42.34
N THR A 2 -51.58 -26.62 -42.73
CA THR A 2 -50.44 -25.72 -42.40
C THR A 2 -50.18 -25.35 -40.92
N LEU A 3 -49.11 -25.82 -40.25
CA LEU A 3 -47.64 -25.60 -40.38
C LEU A 3 -47.09 -24.44 -39.51
N GLY A 4 -46.07 -24.78 -38.69
CA GLY A 4 -45.00 -23.89 -38.21
C GLY A 4 -45.26 -23.19 -36.86
N HIS A 5 -44.30 -22.97 -35.96
CA HIS A 5 -42.85 -23.15 -35.97
C HIS A 5 -42.32 -23.09 -34.53
N ALA A 6 -41.28 -23.87 -34.24
CA ALA A 6 -40.56 -23.87 -32.96
C ALA A 6 -39.76 -22.58 -32.73
N LYS A 7 -39.45 -22.27 -31.45
CA LYS A 7 -38.09 -21.91 -31.01
C LYS A 7 -37.97 -21.92 -29.48
N ARG A 8 -37.07 -22.80 -29.00
CA ARG A 8 -36.48 -22.87 -27.66
C ARG A 8 -35.56 -21.67 -27.43
N THR A 9 -35.42 -21.23 -26.18
CA THR A 9 -34.17 -20.84 -25.49
C THR A 9 -34.52 -20.59 -24.01
N ALA A 10 -34.28 -21.52 -23.09
CA ALA A 10 -33.01 -21.72 -22.37
C ALA A 10 -32.49 -20.43 -21.70
N ASN A 11 -33.10 -20.00 -20.59
CA ASN A 11 -32.43 -19.08 -19.68
C ASN A 11 -31.83 -19.89 -18.53
N ARG A 12 -30.51 -19.92 -18.55
CA ARG A 12 -29.60 -20.73 -17.75
C ARG A 12 -29.52 -20.04 -16.38
N ASP A 13 -30.19 -20.61 -15.39
CA ASP A 13 -29.99 -20.28 -13.97
C ASP A 13 -28.51 -20.45 -13.63
N LYS A 14 -27.76 -19.34 -13.74
CA LYS A 14 -26.42 -19.23 -13.20
C LYS A 14 -26.59 -19.13 -11.69
N ARG A 15 -26.61 -20.31 -11.08
CA ARG A 15 -26.13 -20.62 -9.73
C ARG A 15 -24.93 -19.72 -9.44
N ARG A 16 -25.18 -18.57 -8.80
CA ARG A 16 -24.15 -17.78 -8.14
C ARG A 16 -23.75 -18.61 -6.94
N GLU A 17 -22.66 -19.35 -7.10
CA GLU A 17 -21.89 -19.88 -5.99
C GLU A 17 -21.62 -18.69 -5.06
N ARG A 18 -22.30 -18.73 -3.93
CA ARG A 18 -22.09 -17.84 -2.81
C ARG A 18 -20.78 -18.29 -2.21
N GLU A 19 -19.67 -17.76 -2.73
CA GLU A 19 -18.41 -17.80 -2.01
C GLU A 19 -18.69 -17.18 -0.65
N GLU A 20 -18.59 -18.02 0.38
CA GLU A 20 -18.72 -17.66 1.78
C GLU A 20 -17.58 -16.69 2.11
N LEU A 21 -17.86 -15.40 1.95
CA LEU A 21 -17.02 -14.31 2.44
C LEU A 21 -17.01 -14.40 3.97
N ASN A 22 -15.86 -14.81 4.51
CA ASN A 22 -15.54 -14.68 5.92
C ASN A 22 -15.78 -13.23 6.38
N PRO A 23 -16.53 -12.98 7.46
CA PRO A 23 -16.95 -11.63 7.86
C PRO A 23 -15.86 -10.77 8.55
N ASP A 24 -14.63 -11.25 8.70
CA ASP A 24 -13.62 -10.62 9.58
C ASP A 24 -12.47 -9.87 8.89
N ASN A 25 -12.62 -9.45 7.63
CA ASN A 25 -11.71 -8.46 7.02
C ASN A 25 -12.41 -7.72 5.88
N GLU A 26 -13.32 -6.80 6.20
CA GLU A 26 -13.85 -5.86 5.22
C GLU A 26 -12.75 -4.87 4.79
N VAL A 27 -12.02 -5.26 3.75
CA VAL A 27 -11.07 -4.41 3.07
C VAL A 27 -11.80 -3.22 2.43
N LEU A 28 -11.34 -2.02 2.74
CA LEU A 28 -11.92 -0.78 2.22
C LEU A 28 -11.67 -0.64 0.71
N LYS A 29 -12.76 -0.56 -0.08
CA LYS A 29 -12.69 -0.46 -1.56
C LYS A 29 -12.95 0.95 -2.11
N ASP A 30 -13.54 1.83 -1.31
CA ASP A 30 -13.87 3.19 -1.73
C ASP A 30 -12.61 4.07 -1.77
N LYS A 31 -12.30 4.63 -2.94
CA LYS A 31 -11.09 5.45 -3.17
C LYS A 31 -11.00 6.69 -2.27
N LYS A 32 -12.13 7.32 -1.94
CA LYS A 32 -12.15 8.51 -1.08
C LYS A 32 -11.84 8.10 0.36
N LEU A 33 -12.48 7.05 0.84
CA LEU A 33 -12.26 6.54 2.19
C LEU A 33 -10.82 6.02 2.36
N ILE A 34 -10.25 5.37 1.35
CA ILE A 34 -8.83 4.95 1.35
C ILE A 34 -7.92 6.16 1.51
N LYS A 35 -8.16 7.24 0.76
CA LYS A 35 -7.35 8.47 0.87
C LYS A 35 -7.44 9.10 2.26
N ASP A 36 -8.63 9.10 2.86
CA ASP A 36 -8.86 9.65 4.19
C ASP A 36 -8.14 8.80 5.26
N GLU A 37 -8.18 7.47 5.15
CA GLU A 37 -7.45 6.56 6.04
C GLU A 37 -5.94 6.69 5.89
N VAL A 38 -5.42 6.74 4.65
CA VAL A 38 -3.99 6.97 4.39
C VAL A 38 -3.53 8.28 5.02
N LYS A 39 -4.29 9.37 4.84
CA LYS A 39 -3.96 10.66 5.46
C LYS A 39 -3.98 10.59 6.98
N ARG A 40 -4.94 9.87 7.57
CA ARG A 40 -5.05 9.66 9.01
C ARG A 40 -3.81 8.94 9.55
N ARG A 41 -3.45 7.79 8.97
CA ARG A 41 -2.27 7.02 9.39
C ARG A 41 -0.97 7.79 9.21
N LEU A 42 -0.84 8.50 8.09
CA LEU A 42 0.34 9.30 7.80
C LEU A 42 0.56 10.40 8.84
N VAL A 43 -0.49 11.15 9.19
CA VAL A 43 -0.37 12.29 10.11
C VAL A 43 -0.45 11.88 11.58
N SER A 44 -1.44 11.06 11.95
CA SER A 44 -1.75 10.72 13.35
C SER A 44 -1.14 9.40 13.82
N GLY A 45 -0.69 8.54 12.90
CA GLY A 45 -0.24 7.18 13.24
C GLY A 45 -1.35 6.24 13.67
N VAL A 46 -2.63 6.65 13.60
CA VAL A 46 -3.77 5.84 14.02
C VAL A 46 -4.31 5.05 12.83
N GLN A 47 -4.27 3.73 12.94
CA GLN A 47 -4.95 2.81 12.04
C GLN A 47 -6.39 2.60 12.51
N SER A 48 -7.36 2.83 11.63
CA SER A 48 -8.78 2.67 11.94
C SER A 48 -9.49 1.62 11.11
N THR A 49 -8.92 1.25 9.95
CA THR A 49 -9.49 0.23 9.06
C THR A 49 -8.37 -0.41 8.26
N THR A 50 -8.44 -1.72 8.00
CA THR A 50 -7.45 -2.46 7.19
C THR A 50 -7.55 -2.10 5.70
N LEU A 51 -6.41 -1.85 5.07
CA LEU A 51 -6.26 -1.58 3.65
C LEU A 51 -5.65 -2.79 2.93
N GLU A 52 -5.89 -2.93 1.62
CA GLU A 52 -5.25 -3.97 0.80
C GLU A 52 -3.72 -3.95 0.93
N TYR A 53 -3.16 -2.74 1.03
CA TYR A 53 -1.73 -2.54 1.17
C TYR A 53 -1.15 -3.18 2.43
N ASP A 54 -1.92 -3.27 3.53
CA ASP A 54 -1.46 -3.89 4.78
C ASP A 54 -1.13 -5.37 4.59
N SER A 55 -1.83 -6.04 3.67
CA SER A 55 -1.61 -7.47 3.37
C SER A 55 -0.29 -7.76 2.66
N LEU A 56 0.40 -6.74 2.17
CA LEU A 56 1.70 -6.88 1.51
C LEU A 56 2.84 -7.05 2.51
N PHE A 57 2.65 -6.62 3.76
CA PHE A 57 3.68 -6.66 4.80
C PHE A 57 4.03 -8.10 5.16
N ASN A 58 5.32 -8.39 5.19
CA ASN A 58 5.87 -9.69 5.57
C ASN A 58 6.80 -9.52 6.77
N TYR A 59 6.33 -9.96 7.93
CA TYR A 59 7.06 -9.85 9.19
C TYR A 59 8.38 -10.63 9.18
N GLU A 60 8.39 -11.85 8.66
CA GLU A 60 9.60 -12.68 8.60
C GLU A 60 10.68 -12.00 7.76
N LYS A 61 10.30 -11.47 6.59
CA LYS A 61 11.21 -10.74 5.70
C LYS A 61 11.73 -9.46 6.34
N ALA A 62 10.85 -8.67 6.94
CA ALA A 62 11.21 -7.43 7.62
C ALA A 62 12.19 -7.68 8.77
N SER A 63 11.99 -8.76 9.54
CA SER A 63 12.81 -9.12 10.71
C SER A 63 14.28 -9.41 10.39
N LEU A 64 14.61 -9.71 9.12
CA LEU A 64 15.99 -9.89 8.67
C LEU A 64 16.77 -8.57 8.60
N ASN A 65 16.08 -7.43 8.58
CA ASN A 65 16.70 -6.12 8.54
C ASN A 65 16.98 -5.58 9.95
N LYS A 66 18.20 -5.09 10.19
CA LYS A 66 18.58 -4.48 11.48
C LYS A 66 17.77 -3.22 11.84
N ASN A 67 17.12 -2.60 10.86
CA ASN A 67 16.29 -1.40 11.01
C ASN A 67 14.79 -1.73 10.88
N ALA A 68 14.39 -3.00 11.06
CA ALA A 68 13.01 -3.47 10.89
C ALA A 68 12.00 -2.57 11.60
N ASP A 69 12.20 -2.27 12.88
CA ASP A 69 11.25 -1.48 13.69
C ASP A 69 10.91 -0.13 13.05
N LEU A 70 11.92 0.60 12.57
CA LEU A 70 11.73 1.90 11.93
C LEU A 70 11.03 1.75 10.58
N LEU A 71 11.46 0.78 9.78
CA LEU A 71 10.92 0.57 8.43
C LEU A 71 9.48 0.05 8.49
N SER A 72 9.16 -0.84 9.42
CA SER A 72 7.81 -1.30 9.73
C SER A 72 6.91 -0.14 10.18
N LEU A 73 7.40 0.73 11.07
CA LEU A 73 6.65 1.93 11.48
C LEU A 73 6.33 2.83 10.28
N LEU A 74 7.26 3.02 9.35
CA LEU A 74 7.02 3.80 8.14
C LEU A 74 6.00 3.11 7.21
N PHE A 75 6.06 1.78 7.11
CA PHE A 75 5.11 0.99 6.36
C PHE A 75 3.68 1.14 6.91
N GLU A 76 3.50 0.89 8.20
CA GLU A 76 2.20 0.99 8.89
C GLU A 76 1.60 2.39 8.80
N ARG A 77 2.46 3.42 8.86
CA ARG A 77 2.06 4.83 8.67
C ARG A 77 1.86 5.23 7.21
N MET A 78 1.84 4.28 6.28
CA MET A 78 1.57 4.51 4.85
C MET A 78 2.61 5.39 4.13
N PHE A 79 3.84 5.47 4.64
CA PHE A 79 4.91 6.27 4.02
C PHE A 79 5.19 5.79 2.58
N PHE A 80 5.50 4.50 2.41
CA PHE A 80 5.88 3.93 1.11
C PHE A 80 4.72 3.95 0.13
N TYR A 81 3.50 3.63 0.57
CA TYR A 81 2.28 3.80 -0.22
C TYR A 81 2.16 5.23 -0.77
N ARG A 82 2.31 6.23 0.10
CA ARG A 82 2.19 7.64 -0.27
C ARG A 82 3.33 8.08 -1.20
N LEU A 83 4.54 7.59 -0.99
CA LEU A 83 5.69 7.88 -1.84
C LEU A 83 5.48 7.28 -3.24
N ASN A 84 5.03 6.04 -3.35
CA ASN A 84 4.73 5.39 -4.61
C ASN A 84 3.58 6.10 -5.37
N GLU A 85 2.53 6.53 -4.67
CA GLU A 85 1.44 7.35 -5.28
C GLU A 85 1.98 8.65 -5.88
N ARG A 86 2.93 9.32 -5.19
CA ARG A 86 3.55 10.57 -5.67
C ARG A 86 4.50 10.36 -6.83
N LEU A 87 5.19 9.21 -6.88
CA LEU A 87 6.07 8.83 -7.97
C LEU A 87 5.30 8.40 -9.22
N SER A 88 4.04 7.95 -9.07
CA SER A 88 3.19 7.55 -10.18
C SER A 88 2.97 8.71 -11.16
N GLY A 89 3.65 8.65 -12.31
CA GLY A 89 3.59 9.67 -13.36
C GLY A 89 4.74 10.69 -13.36
N LEU A 90 5.73 10.55 -12.47
CA LEU A 90 6.95 11.36 -12.47
C LEU A 90 8.17 10.54 -12.89
N ALA A 91 9.11 11.18 -13.59
CA ALA A 91 10.45 10.61 -13.77
C ALA A 91 11.25 10.71 -12.46
N CYS A 92 12.08 9.71 -12.17
CA CYS A 92 12.94 9.77 -10.98
C CYS A 92 13.96 10.90 -11.16
N ASP A 93 13.98 11.85 -10.21
CA ASP A 93 14.91 12.99 -10.21
C ASP A 93 16.20 12.70 -9.40
N HIS A 94 16.36 11.46 -8.92
CA HIS A 94 17.46 10.99 -8.10
C HIS A 94 17.66 11.80 -6.80
N THR A 95 16.59 12.36 -6.24
CA THR A 95 16.61 13.06 -4.94
C THR A 95 15.71 12.38 -3.90
N PHE A 96 15.75 12.86 -2.65
CA PHE A 96 14.81 12.51 -1.58
C PHE A 96 13.68 13.53 -1.41
N ARG A 97 13.44 14.37 -2.41
CA ARG A 97 12.54 15.53 -2.27
C ARG A 97 11.14 15.11 -1.81
N LEU A 98 10.60 14.01 -2.34
CA LEU A 98 9.27 13.53 -1.94
C LEU A 98 9.33 12.86 -0.56
N SER A 99 10.36 12.07 -0.28
CA SER A 99 10.57 11.47 1.03
C SER A 99 10.61 12.52 2.14
N GLU A 100 11.40 13.59 1.99
CA GLU A 100 11.48 14.69 2.96
C GLU A 100 10.13 15.39 3.16
N GLN A 101 9.40 15.64 2.07
CA GLN A 101 8.06 16.24 2.14
C GLN A 101 7.07 15.37 2.91
N ILE A 102 7.08 14.05 2.66
CA ILE A 102 6.17 13.12 3.33
C ILE A 102 6.57 12.98 4.80
N LEU A 103 7.86 12.84 5.14
CA LEU A 103 8.30 12.75 6.52
C LEU A 103 8.00 14.03 7.32
N THR A 104 8.05 15.19 6.66
CA THR A 104 7.60 16.46 7.26
C THR A 104 6.09 16.45 7.51
N GLN A 105 5.28 15.90 6.59
CA GLN A 105 3.83 15.73 6.80
C GLN A 105 3.51 14.76 7.95
N MET A 106 4.38 13.78 8.19
CA MET A 106 4.31 12.85 9.33
C MET A 106 4.72 13.50 10.66
N GLN A 107 5.05 14.79 10.66
CA GLN A 107 5.47 15.59 11.81
C GLN A 107 6.82 15.17 12.42
N PHE A 108 7.69 14.50 11.64
CA PHE A 108 9.05 14.26 12.10
C PHE A 108 9.86 15.56 12.10
N ASN A 109 10.68 15.74 13.13
CA ASN A 109 11.63 16.85 13.17
C ASN A 109 12.81 16.58 12.24
N ARG A 110 13.58 17.63 11.92
CA ARG A 110 14.72 17.54 10.97
C ARG A 110 15.77 16.51 11.38
N GLY A 111 16.05 16.35 12.67
CA GLY A 111 17.00 15.36 13.17
C GLY A 111 16.55 13.94 12.86
N LYS A 112 15.27 13.63 13.12
CA LYS A 112 14.68 12.32 12.83
C LYS A 112 14.56 12.06 11.33
N ILE A 113 14.23 13.08 10.54
CA ILE A 113 14.22 12.99 9.07
C ILE A 113 15.60 12.56 8.56
N ASN A 114 16.66 13.23 8.99
CA ASN A 114 18.03 12.87 8.57
C ASN A 114 18.39 11.44 8.97
N GLU A 115 18.03 11.02 10.19
CA GLU A 115 18.24 9.64 10.65
C GLU A 115 17.53 8.62 9.75
N ILE A 116 16.27 8.88 9.38
CA ILE A 116 15.49 8.04 8.47
C ILE A 116 16.14 7.97 7.08
N LEU A 117 16.58 9.11 6.53
CA LEU A 117 17.26 9.13 5.23
C LEU A 117 18.59 8.36 5.26
N GLU A 118 19.35 8.41 6.36
CA GLU A 118 20.55 7.59 6.52
C GLU A 118 20.21 6.09 6.60
N VAL A 119 19.08 5.73 7.22
CA VAL A 119 18.58 4.34 7.17
C VAL A 119 18.21 3.96 5.75
N PHE A 120 17.56 4.82 4.96
CA PHE A 120 17.26 4.52 3.56
C PHE A 120 18.54 4.23 2.76
N LYS A 121 19.56 5.09 2.87
CA LYS A 121 20.85 4.90 2.19
C LYS A 121 21.52 3.58 2.57
N LYS A 122 21.56 3.24 3.86
CA LYS A 122 22.10 1.96 4.34
C LYS A 122 21.38 0.74 3.76
N ASN A 123 20.13 0.92 3.37
CA ASN A 123 19.28 -0.10 2.77
C ASN A 123 19.19 0.01 1.23
N GLY A 124 20.11 0.77 0.61
CA GLY A 124 20.21 0.90 -0.84
C GLY A 124 19.24 1.90 -1.46
N GLY A 125 18.51 2.69 -0.68
CA GLY A 125 17.67 3.77 -1.16
C GLY A 125 18.43 5.10 -1.16
N HIS A 126 18.98 5.54 -2.30
CA HIS A 126 19.69 6.83 -2.43
C HIS A 126 18.80 7.94 -3.03
N CYS A 127 17.61 7.58 -3.50
CA CYS A 127 16.58 8.50 -3.97
C CYS A 127 15.18 7.91 -3.79
N ASP A 128 14.16 8.72 -4.01
CA ASP A 128 12.75 8.34 -3.82
C ASP A 128 12.36 7.04 -4.54
N CYS A 129 12.82 6.82 -5.79
CA CYS A 129 12.51 5.60 -6.53
C CYS A 129 13.25 4.36 -5.98
N GLU A 130 14.49 4.52 -5.51
CA GLU A 130 15.25 3.43 -4.87
C GLU A 130 14.72 3.12 -3.46
N VAL A 131 14.11 4.08 -2.76
CA VAL A 131 13.43 3.79 -1.49
C VAL A 131 12.28 2.80 -1.71
N ILE A 132 11.50 2.96 -2.77
CA ILE A 132 10.46 1.99 -3.14
C ILE A 132 11.11 0.67 -3.58
N TYR A 133 12.06 0.69 -4.51
CA TYR A 133 12.58 -0.55 -5.10
C TYR A 133 13.45 -1.38 -4.14
N ASN A 134 14.29 -0.74 -3.33
CA ASN A 134 15.29 -1.40 -2.48
C ASN A 134 14.88 -1.46 -1.01
N VAL A 135 14.17 -0.45 -0.48
CA VAL A 135 13.85 -0.38 0.96
C VAL A 135 12.49 -1.02 1.25
N GLU A 136 11.42 -0.60 0.56
CA GLU A 136 10.08 -1.18 0.73
C GLU A 136 10.08 -2.68 0.41
N SER A 137 10.83 -3.10 -0.62
CA SER A 137 10.92 -4.52 -1.03
C SER A 137 11.49 -5.44 0.05
N GLN A 138 12.16 -4.90 1.07
CA GLN A 138 12.62 -5.70 2.23
C GLN A 138 11.51 -5.96 3.25
N LEU A 139 10.41 -5.23 3.19
CA LEU A 139 9.26 -5.35 4.08
C LEU A 139 8.12 -6.14 3.45
N ILE A 140 8.04 -6.17 2.12
CA ILE A 140 6.93 -6.79 1.39
C ILE A 140 7.34 -8.06 0.64
N GLY A 141 6.38 -8.96 0.46
CA GLY A 141 6.55 -10.17 -0.34
C GLY A 141 5.92 -11.41 0.29
N LYS A 142 5.83 -12.49 -0.47
CA LYS A 142 5.42 -13.81 0.03
C LYS A 142 6.64 -14.65 0.33
#